data_AF-A0A941GDW9-F1
#
_entry.id   AF-A0A941GDW9-F1
#
_cell.length_a   1.000
_cell.length_b   1.000
_cell.length_c   1.000
_cell.angle_alpha   90.00
_cell.angle_beta   90.00
_cell.angle_gamma   90.00
#
_symmetry.space_group_name_H-M   'P 1'
#
loop_
_entity.id
_entity.type
_entity.pdbx_description
1 polymer ?
#
loop_
_entity_poly.entity_id
_entity_poly.type
_entity_poly.pdbx_seq_one_letter_code
_entity_poly.pdbx_strand_id
1 'polypeptide(L)'
;DGTTTATGKLDLTDVDVNDKHTWTLGNGGKGEYGTLTVDNKGNWTYTLNNDSDKVQALKQGETATDKITVTVDDGHGGTATQTIVITITGTNDAAVITGNGAGTVKEDDTLTTGGKLNVTDKDAGEAVFNAQTNVKGEHGTFSIDKDGNWKYDLNNSDPKVQALGV
;
A
#
# COMPACT_ATOMS: atom_id res chain seq x y z
N ASP A 1 -8.99 -0.67 5.89
CA ASP A 1 -8.71 -1.47 4.68
C ASP A 1 -9.88 -2.42 4.43
N GLY A 2 -9.93 -3.06 3.26
CA GLY A 2 -11.07 -3.86 2.77
C GLY A 2 -11.21 -5.26 3.40
N THR A 3 -11.66 -6.23 2.62
CA THR A 3 -11.85 -7.63 3.06
C THR A 3 -10.51 -8.33 3.27
N THR A 4 -10.25 -8.84 4.48
CA THR A 4 -8.98 -9.51 4.86
C THR A 4 -9.09 -11.03 4.94
N THR A 5 -10.25 -11.60 4.61
CA THR A 5 -10.47 -13.05 4.66
C THR A 5 -11.05 -13.57 3.35
N ALA A 6 -10.64 -14.78 2.99
CA ALA A 6 -11.22 -15.55 1.88
C ALA A 6 -11.57 -16.95 2.39
N THR A 7 -12.69 -17.50 1.93
CA THR A 7 -13.18 -18.81 2.36
C THR A 7 -13.58 -19.66 1.18
N GLY A 8 -13.54 -20.97 1.35
CA GLY A 8 -14.12 -21.91 0.40
C GLY A 8 -14.21 -23.32 0.97
N LYS A 9 -14.58 -24.26 0.11
CA LYS A 9 -14.72 -25.67 0.45
C LYS A 9 -14.05 -26.53 -0.59
N LEU A 10 -13.28 -27.51 -0.14
CA LEU A 10 -12.79 -28.61 -0.95
C LEU A 10 -13.82 -29.74 -0.90
N ASP A 11 -14.17 -30.26 -2.07
CA ASP A 11 -15.01 -31.44 -2.17
C ASP A 11 -14.12 -32.68 -2.24
N LEU A 12 -14.57 -33.74 -1.57
CA LEU A 12 -13.88 -35.02 -1.49
C LEU A 12 -14.88 -36.12 -1.80
N THR A 13 -14.49 -37.01 -2.71
CA THR A 13 -15.23 -38.23 -3.03
C THR A 13 -14.32 -39.41 -2.78
N ASP A 14 -14.74 -40.30 -1.89
CA ASP A 14 -14.07 -41.55 -1.58
C ASP A 14 -15.03 -42.72 -1.83
N VAL A 15 -14.54 -43.77 -2.50
CA VAL A 15 -15.31 -45.00 -2.75
C VAL A 15 -15.49 -45.81 -1.47
N ASP A 16 -14.55 -45.67 -0.52
CA ASP A 16 -14.54 -46.34 0.77
C ASP A 16 -15.16 -45.46 1.85
N VAL A 17 -16.46 -45.61 2.06
CA VAL A 17 -17.30 -44.69 2.86
C VAL A 17 -17.02 -44.66 4.37
N ASN A 18 -16.12 -45.51 4.87
CA ASN A 18 -15.76 -45.58 6.29
C ASN A 18 -14.37 -44.98 6.59
N ASP A 19 -13.70 -44.46 5.57
CA ASP A 19 -12.36 -43.91 5.69
C ASP A 19 -12.36 -42.59 6.45
N LYS A 20 -11.27 -42.34 7.17
CA LYS A 20 -11.08 -41.11 7.93
C LYS A 20 -10.08 -40.23 7.20
N HIS A 21 -10.58 -39.14 6.63
CA HIS A 21 -9.74 -38.20 5.91
C HIS A 21 -9.01 -37.24 6.83
N THR A 22 -7.72 -37.06 6.57
CA THR A 22 -6.87 -36.08 7.26
C THR A 22 -6.39 -35.04 6.27
N TRP A 23 -6.66 -33.77 6.55
CA TRP A 23 -6.22 -32.64 5.75
C TRP A 23 -4.93 -32.05 6.31
N THR A 24 -3.96 -31.80 5.44
CA THR A 24 -2.70 -31.15 5.79
C THR A 24 -2.39 -30.03 4.81
N LEU A 25 -1.70 -29.00 5.30
CA LEU A 25 -1.31 -27.84 4.50
C LEU A 25 0.20 -27.79 4.35
N GLY A 26 0.67 -27.52 3.14
CA GLY A 26 2.07 -27.20 2.86
C GLY A 26 2.51 -26.02 3.72
N ASN A 27 3.71 -26.12 4.30
CA ASN A 27 4.26 -25.11 5.22
C ASN A 27 3.32 -24.74 6.39
N GLY A 28 2.44 -25.66 6.82
CA GLY A 28 1.44 -25.40 7.86
C GLY A 28 0.43 -24.32 7.48
N GLY A 29 0.20 -24.10 6.17
CA GLY A 29 -0.74 -23.09 5.66
C GLY A 29 -0.18 -21.68 5.59
N LYS A 30 1.08 -21.45 5.99
CA LYS A 30 1.71 -20.13 5.91
C LYS A 30 2.07 -19.80 4.46
N GLY A 31 1.40 -18.78 3.93
CA GLY A 31 1.77 -18.09 2.70
C GLY A 31 2.75 -16.94 2.96
N GLU A 32 3.04 -16.19 1.91
CA GLU A 32 3.85 -14.97 1.98
C GLU A 32 3.05 -13.79 2.53
N TYR A 33 1.76 -13.68 2.20
CA TYR A 33 0.91 -12.54 2.54
C TYR A 33 -0.09 -12.86 3.65
N GLY A 34 -0.29 -14.13 3.99
CA GLY A 34 -1.28 -14.55 4.98
C GLY A 34 -1.15 -16.01 5.37
N THR A 35 -2.19 -16.53 6.03
CA THR A 35 -2.23 -17.92 6.50
C THR A 35 -3.55 -18.56 6.14
N LEU A 36 -3.50 -19.79 5.63
CA LEU A 36 -4.65 -20.63 5.38
C LEU A 36 -4.80 -21.68 6.48
N THR A 37 -6.05 -21.95 6.84
CA THR A 37 -6.45 -23.06 7.70
C THR A 37 -7.47 -23.91 6.95
N VAL A 38 -7.55 -25.19 7.26
CA VAL A 38 -8.53 -26.12 6.70
C VAL A 38 -9.06 -27.01 7.82
N ASP A 39 -10.37 -27.19 7.88
CA ASP A 39 -11.02 -28.10 8.83
C ASP A 39 -11.10 -29.54 8.28
N ASN A 40 -11.60 -30.47 9.09
CA ASN A 40 -11.73 -31.87 8.68
C ASN A 40 -12.80 -32.13 7.60
N LYS A 41 -13.65 -31.13 7.29
CA LYS A 41 -14.67 -31.18 6.23
C LYS A 41 -14.19 -30.51 4.94
N GLY A 42 -12.92 -30.07 4.89
CA GLY A 42 -12.35 -29.36 3.74
C GLY A 42 -12.79 -27.90 3.64
N ASN A 43 -13.45 -27.33 4.65
CA ASN A 43 -13.71 -25.89 4.67
C ASN A 43 -12.40 -25.18 5.01
N TRP A 44 -12.00 -24.24 4.16
CA TRP A 44 -10.77 -23.48 4.36
C TRP A 44 -11.05 -22.00 4.55
N THR A 45 -10.18 -21.36 5.33
CA THR A 45 -10.17 -19.90 5.54
C THR A 45 -8.75 -19.42 5.39
N TYR A 46 -8.55 -18.45 4.49
CA TYR A 46 -7.34 -17.66 4.39
C TYR A 46 -7.54 -16.33 5.10
N THR A 47 -6.58 -15.95 5.93
CA THR A 47 -6.52 -14.66 6.61
C THR A 47 -5.28 -13.91 6.13
N LEU A 48 -5.48 -12.75 5.51
CA LEU A 48 -4.43 -11.84 5.09
C LEU A 48 -3.75 -11.21 6.31
N ASN A 49 -2.43 -11.13 6.31
CA ASN A 49 -1.67 -10.34 7.27
C ASN A 49 -1.64 -8.87 6.82
N ASN A 50 -2.76 -8.19 7.02
CA ASN A 50 -2.98 -6.84 6.52
C ASN A 50 -1.94 -5.83 7.02
N ASP A 51 -1.46 -5.99 8.25
CA ASP A 51 -0.49 -5.07 8.88
C ASP A 51 0.94 -5.29 8.40
N SER A 52 1.19 -6.27 7.53
CA SER A 52 2.54 -6.51 7.01
C SER A 52 2.95 -5.43 6.01
N ASP A 53 4.21 -5.00 6.10
CA ASP A 53 4.79 -4.02 5.18
C ASP A 53 4.64 -4.43 3.71
N LYS A 54 4.68 -5.74 3.41
CA LYS A 54 4.49 -6.26 2.05
C LYS A 54 3.07 -6.03 1.53
N VAL A 55 2.05 -6.18 2.38
CA VAL A 55 0.65 -5.96 1.99
C VAL A 55 0.36 -4.48 1.91
N GLN A 56 0.82 -3.68 2.89
CA GLN A 56 0.66 -2.23 2.91
C GLN A 56 1.41 -1.52 1.77
N ALA A 57 2.42 -2.18 1.19
CA ALA A 57 3.15 -1.68 0.03
C ALA A 57 2.43 -1.85 -1.31
N LEU A 58 1.36 -2.66 -1.37
CA LEU A 58 0.63 -2.93 -2.61
C LEU A 58 -0.24 -1.74 -2.99
N LYS A 59 0.08 -1.13 -4.14
CA LYS A 59 -0.65 0.02 -4.68
C LYS A 59 -2.10 -0.31 -5.02
N GLN A 60 -2.92 0.71 -5.21
CA GLN A 60 -4.30 0.54 -5.66
C GLN A 60 -4.40 -0.35 -6.92
N GLY A 61 -5.07 -1.49 -6.78
CA GLY A 61 -5.28 -2.44 -7.88
C GLY A 61 -4.06 -3.29 -8.24
N GLU A 62 -2.91 -3.10 -7.60
CA GLU A 62 -1.78 -4.02 -7.72
C GLU A 62 -2.15 -5.36 -7.09
N THR A 63 -1.76 -6.47 -7.73
CA THR A 63 -2.11 -7.81 -7.26
C THR A 63 -0.90 -8.63 -6.86
N ALA A 64 -1.00 -9.30 -5.73
CA ALA A 64 -0.08 -10.35 -5.30
C ALA A 64 -0.81 -11.69 -5.19
N THR A 65 -0.08 -12.79 -5.05
CA THR A 65 -0.69 -14.12 -4.97
C THR A 65 0.00 -15.01 -3.96
N ASP A 66 -0.80 -15.66 -3.11
CA ASP A 66 -0.37 -16.80 -2.32
C ASP A 66 -0.81 -18.11 -2.98
N LYS A 67 0.06 -19.11 -2.95
CA LYS A 67 -0.22 -20.48 -3.42
C LYS A 67 0.03 -21.44 -2.28
N ILE A 68 -1.01 -22.10 -1.81
CA ILE A 68 -0.95 -23.01 -0.66
C ILE A 68 -1.42 -24.38 -1.10
N THR A 69 -0.54 -25.37 -1.00
CA THR A 69 -0.88 -26.76 -1.30
C THR A 69 -1.61 -27.36 -0.11
N VAL A 70 -2.74 -28.01 -0.39
CA VAL A 70 -3.50 -28.83 0.55
C VAL A 70 -3.41 -30.28 0.10
N THR A 71 -3.19 -31.17 1.05
CA THR A 71 -3.16 -32.62 0.84
C THR A 71 -4.23 -33.25 1.71
N VAL A 72 -4.97 -34.19 1.14
CA VAL A 72 -5.88 -35.07 1.86
C VAL A 72 -5.36 -36.50 1.78
N ASP A 73 -5.39 -37.21 2.91
CA ASP A 73 -4.98 -38.60 3.09
C ASP A 73 -6.19 -39.39 3.59
N ASP A 74 -6.47 -40.56 3.00
CA ASP A 74 -7.59 -41.45 3.37
C ASP A 74 -7.32 -42.32 4.60
N GLY A 75 -6.08 -42.34 5.10
CA GLY A 75 -5.64 -43.17 6.22
C GLY A 75 -5.31 -44.62 5.83
N HIS A 76 -5.48 -44.98 4.55
CA HIS A 76 -5.25 -46.31 3.98
C HIS A 76 -4.22 -46.28 2.83
N GLY A 77 -3.57 -45.14 2.61
CA GLY A 77 -2.44 -44.98 1.68
C GLY A 77 -2.79 -44.24 0.39
N GLY A 78 -4.04 -43.86 0.18
CA GLY A 78 -4.46 -42.95 -0.87
C GLY A 78 -4.30 -41.50 -0.45
N THR A 79 -3.74 -40.69 -1.34
CA THR A 79 -3.58 -39.25 -1.12
C THR A 79 -3.99 -38.46 -2.35
N ALA A 80 -4.53 -37.27 -2.14
CA ALA A 80 -4.80 -36.30 -3.20
C ALA A 80 -4.29 -34.91 -2.80
N THR A 81 -3.86 -34.13 -3.79
CA THR A 81 -3.31 -32.78 -3.56
C THR A 81 -4.01 -31.76 -4.45
N GLN A 82 -4.18 -30.56 -3.91
CA GLN A 82 -4.73 -29.40 -4.63
C GLN A 82 -3.93 -28.16 -4.22
N THR A 83 -3.77 -27.20 -5.12
CA THR A 83 -3.27 -25.87 -4.78
C THR A 83 -4.42 -24.88 -4.71
N ILE A 84 -4.54 -24.19 -3.57
CA ILE A 84 -5.41 -23.04 -3.39
C ILE A 84 -4.61 -21.80 -3.78
N VAL A 85 -5.17 -20.99 -4.68
CA VAL A 85 -4.58 -19.73 -5.16
C VAL A 85 -5.38 -18.58 -4.60
N ILE A 86 -4.74 -17.72 -3.82
CA ILE A 86 -5.33 -16.53 -3.22
C ILE A 86 -4.76 -15.31 -3.92
N THR A 87 -5.62 -14.50 -4.54
CA THR A 87 -5.23 -13.21 -5.13
C THR A 87 -5.50 -12.09 -4.14
N ILE A 88 -4.45 -11.35 -3.78
CA ILE A 88 -4.51 -10.17 -2.92
C ILE A 88 -4.53 -8.96 -3.86
N THR A 89 -5.42 -8.00 -3.63
CA THR A 89 -5.47 -6.74 -4.39
C THR A 89 -5.21 -5.58 -3.44
N GLY A 90 -4.21 -4.75 -3.75
CA GLY A 90 -3.84 -3.58 -2.98
C GLY A 90 -4.89 -2.47 -3.02
N THR A 91 -4.90 -1.67 -1.96
CA THR A 91 -5.75 -0.49 -1.81
C THR A 91 -4.88 0.73 -1.58
N ASN A 92 -5.32 1.89 -2.07
CA ASN A 92 -4.58 3.14 -1.88
C ASN A 92 -4.56 3.54 -0.39
N ASP A 93 -3.37 3.81 0.12
CA ASP A 93 -3.13 4.54 1.35
C ASP A 93 -2.97 6.03 1.02
N ALA A 94 -3.46 6.93 1.86
CA ALA A 94 -3.34 8.36 1.58
C ALA A 94 -1.95 8.88 1.97
N ALA A 95 -1.27 9.55 1.03
CA ALA A 95 -0.06 10.30 1.33
C ALA A 95 -0.26 11.33 2.45
N VAL A 96 0.71 11.42 3.35
CA VAL A 96 0.75 12.39 4.44
C VAL A 96 1.89 13.37 4.22
N ILE A 97 1.57 14.66 4.16
CA ILE A 97 2.56 15.75 4.03
C ILE A 97 2.86 16.34 5.41
N THR A 98 4.14 16.52 5.71
CA THR A 98 4.64 17.19 6.93
C THR A 98 5.77 18.16 6.59
N GLY A 99 6.35 18.82 7.60
CA GLY A 99 7.45 19.78 7.44
C GLY A 99 7.00 21.23 7.54
N ASN A 100 7.90 22.16 7.18
CA ASN A 100 7.63 23.59 7.28
C ASN A 100 7.23 24.14 5.91
N GLY A 101 5.96 24.53 5.78
CA GLY A 101 5.40 25.21 4.61
C GLY A 101 5.36 26.73 4.72
N ALA A 102 5.91 27.31 5.79
CA ALA A 102 5.93 28.75 6.00
C ALA A 102 7.29 29.34 5.63
N GLY A 103 7.26 30.51 5.00
CA GLY A 103 8.43 31.34 4.73
C GLY A 103 8.05 32.80 4.73
N THR A 104 9.04 33.67 4.94
CA THR A 104 8.86 35.12 4.97
C THR A 104 9.75 35.75 3.92
N VAL A 105 9.18 36.72 3.21
CA VAL A 105 9.88 37.59 2.27
C VAL A 105 9.55 39.04 2.64
N LYS A 106 10.38 39.96 2.17
CA LYS A 106 10.26 41.38 2.43
C LYS A 106 10.66 42.15 1.17
N GLU A 107 9.85 43.13 0.79
CA GLU A 107 10.15 43.99 -0.36
C GLU A 107 11.53 44.66 -0.18
N ASP A 108 12.22 44.87 -1.30
CA ASP A 108 13.53 45.54 -1.38
C ASP A 108 14.64 44.94 -0.48
N ASP A 109 14.42 43.75 0.06
CA ASP A 109 15.30 43.09 1.03
C ASP A 109 15.35 41.59 0.73
N THR A 110 14.61 40.77 1.49
CA THR A 110 14.61 39.32 1.33
C THR A 110 13.55 38.90 0.30
N LEU A 111 13.94 38.78 -0.96
CA LEU A 111 13.03 38.48 -2.07
C LEU A 111 12.75 36.99 -2.28
N THR A 112 13.46 36.11 -1.59
CA THR A 112 13.33 34.66 -1.77
C THR A 112 13.22 33.96 -0.43
N THR A 113 12.36 32.96 -0.35
CA THR A 113 12.27 32.07 0.80
C THR A 113 12.08 30.63 0.34
N GLY A 114 12.31 29.67 1.21
CA GLY A 114 12.26 28.26 0.85
C GLY A 114 12.27 27.37 2.08
N GLY A 115 12.04 26.08 1.84
CA GLY A 115 11.99 25.08 2.89
C GLY A 115 11.86 23.67 2.35
N LYS A 116 11.57 22.76 3.28
CA LYS A 116 11.40 21.33 3.00
C LYS A 116 10.04 20.87 3.51
N LEU A 117 9.25 20.32 2.61
CA LEU A 117 8.14 19.45 2.95
C LEU A 117 8.61 17.99 2.85
N ASN A 118 8.04 17.13 3.68
CA ASN A 118 8.24 15.69 3.62
C ASN A 118 6.91 15.04 3.25
N VAL A 119 6.97 13.92 2.54
CA VAL A 119 5.81 13.10 2.23
C VAL A 119 6.09 11.67 2.67
N THR A 120 5.11 11.03 3.29
CA THR A 120 5.13 9.61 3.57
C THR A 120 3.91 8.98 2.92
N ASP A 121 4.10 7.84 2.29
CA ASP A 121 3.05 7.00 1.75
C ASP A 121 3.41 5.54 2.03
N LYS A 122 2.42 4.71 2.36
CA LYS A 122 2.66 3.27 2.54
C LYS A 122 2.75 2.56 1.20
N ASP A 123 2.07 3.08 0.18
CA ASP A 123 2.11 2.55 -1.17
C ASP A 123 3.53 2.67 -1.74
N ALA A 124 4.08 1.54 -2.22
CA ALA A 124 5.48 1.48 -2.60
C ALA A 124 5.81 2.44 -3.76
N GLY A 125 6.64 3.44 -3.45
CA GLY A 125 7.11 4.43 -4.42
C GLY A 125 6.16 5.61 -4.65
N GLU A 126 5.06 5.72 -3.89
CA GLU A 126 4.10 6.82 -4.02
C GLU A 126 4.37 8.00 -3.07
N ALA A 127 5.35 7.87 -2.18
CA ALA A 127 5.83 8.93 -1.31
C ALA A 127 6.66 10.00 -2.08
N VAL A 128 6.02 10.70 -3.01
CA VAL A 128 6.65 11.72 -3.87
C VAL A 128 5.78 12.96 -4.04
N PHE A 129 6.41 14.12 -4.19
CA PHE A 129 5.70 15.32 -4.64
C PHE A 129 5.60 15.36 -6.16
N ASN A 130 4.46 15.84 -6.66
CA ASN A 130 4.38 16.32 -8.03
C ASN A 130 5.18 17.61 -8.15
N ALA A 131 6.30 17.57 -8.89
CA ALA A 131 7.15 18.74 -9.07
C ALA A 131 6.39 19.85 -9.79
N GLN A 132 6.53 21.07 -9.27
CA GLN A 132 5.98 22.29 -9.85
C GLN A 132 7.09 23.31 -10.02
N THR A 133 7.09 24.03 -11.14
CA THR A 133 8.13 25.00 -11.46
C THR A 133 7.50 26.33 -11.83
N ASN A 134 7.93 27.39 -11.14
CA ASN A 134 7.54 28.78 -11.38
C ASN A 134 6.03 28.99 -11.50
N VAL A 135 5.25 28.30 -10.66
CA VAL A 135 3.80 28.48 -10.58
C VAL A 135 3.54 29.90 -10.12
N LYS A 136 2.89 30.69 -10.98
CA LYS A 136 2.59 32.09 -10.70
C LYS A 136 1.55 32.20 -9.58
N GLY A 137 1.96 32.81 -8.47
CA GLY A 137 1.07 33.31 -7.43
C GLY A 137 0.69 34.76 -7.69
N GLU A 138 0.01 35.38 -6.73
CA GLU A 138 -0.41 36.80 -6.86
C GLU A 138 0.80 37.74 -6.92
N HIS A 139 1.78 37.53 -6.05
CA HIS A 139 2.92 38.44 -5.84
C HIS A 139 4.28 37.84 -6.21
N GLY A 140 4.32 36.68 -6.86
CA GLY A 140 5.57 35.95 -7.07
C GLY A 140 5.37 34.60 -7.74
N THR A 141 6.38 33.74 -7.65
CA THR A 141 6.34 32.39 -8.20
C THR A 141 6.76 31.35 -7.17
N PHE A 142 6.08 30.21 -7.17
CA PHE A 142 6.37 29.05 -6.31
C PHE A 142 6.93 27.89 -7.13
N SER A 143 7.90 27.18 -6.58
CA SER A 143 8.40 25.90 -7.12
C SER A 143 8.56 24.88 -5.99
N ILE A 144 8.34 23.61 -6.29
CA ILE A 144 8.66 22.47 -5.41
C ILE A 144 9.19 21.33 -6.25
N ASP A 145 10.28 20.69 -5.82
CA ASP A 145 10.78 19.49 -6.47
C ASP A 145 10.12 18.21 -5.94
N LYS A 146 10.51 17.06 -6.51
CA LYS A 146 9.92 15.75 -6.17
C LYS A 146 10.26 15.33 -4.73
N ASP A 147 11.35 15.85 -4.21
CA ASP A 147 11.83 15.58 -2.86
C ASP A 147 11.17 16.54 -1.85
N GLY A 148 10.36 17.51 -2.30
CA GLY A 148 9.68 18.47 -1.43
C GLY A 148 10.52 19.70 -1.06
N ASN A 149 11.67 19.92 -1.71
CA ASN A 149 12.38 21.19 -1.54
C ASN A 149 11.59 22.26 -2.31
N TRP A 150 11.08 23.25 -1.58
CA TRP A 150 10.26 24.31 -2.15
C TRP A 150 10.95 25.67 -2.06
N LYS A 151 10.60 26.55 -3.00
CA LYS A 151 11.09 27.92 -3.09
C LYS A 151 9.96 28.85 -3.52
N TYR A 152 9.91 30.02 -2.92
CA TYR A 152 9.09 31.14 -3.36
C TYR A 152 9.98 32.33 -3.70
N ASP A 153 9.75 32.91 -4.87
CA ASP A 153 10.41 34.12 -5.37
C ASP A 153 9.37 35.25 -5.43
N LEU A 154 9.57 36.29 -4.63
CA LEU A 154 8.75 37.50 -4.64
C LEU A 154 9.04 38.31 -5.90
N ASN A 155 7.99 38.72 -6.61
CA ASN A 155 8.09 39.69 -7.69
C ASN A 155 8.21 41.10 -7.11
N ASN A 156 9.44 41.57 -6.89
CA ASN A 156 9.67 42.90 -6.35
C ASN A 156 9.22 44.04 -7.29
N SER A 157 8.92 43.75 -8.56
CA SER A 157 8.36 44.73 -9.50
C SER A 157 6.84 44.80 -9.49
N ASP A 158 6.15 43.97 -8.68
CA ASP A 158 4.70 44.09 -8.49
C ASP A 158 4.37 45.41 -7.77
N PRO A 159 3.59 46.32 -8.37
CA PRO A 159 3.21 47.57 -7.73
C PRO A 159 2.50 47.39 -6.39
N LYS A 160 1.78 46.27 -6.16
CA LYS A 160 1.16 45.98 -4.87
C LYS A 160 2.20 45.64 -3.80
N VAL A 161 3.28 44.96 -4.18
CA VAL A 161 4.38 44.62 -3.27
C VAL A 161 5.10 45.90 -2.88
N GLN A 162 5.47 46.73 -3.86
CA GLN A 162 6.17 48.02 -3.65
C GLN A 162 5.36 49.06 -2.85
N ALA A 163 4.05 48.85 -2.70
CA ALA A 163 3.19 49.73 -1.90
C ALA A 163 3.22 49.37 -0.39
N LEU A 164 3.93 48.32 0.02
CA LEU A 164 4.08 47.94 1.43
C LEU A 164 5.14 48.80 2.15
N GLY A 165 6.09 49.35 1.39
CA GLY A 165 7.22 50.12 1.89
C GLY A 165 6.86 51.59 2.08
N VAL A 166 6.16 51.88 3.19
CA VAL A 166 5.83 53.25 3.61
C VAL A 166 6.51 53.61 4.92
#